data_AF-I1E1G0-F1
#
_entry.id   AF-I1E1G0-F1
#
_cell.length_a   1.000
_cell.length_b   1.000
_cell.length_c   1.000
_cell.angle_alpha   90.00
_cell.angle_beta   90.00
_cell.angle_gamma   90.00
#
_symmetry.space_group_name_H-M   'P 1'
#
loop_
_entity.id
_entity.type
_entity.pdbx_description
1 polymer ?
#
loop_
_entity_poly.entity_id
_entity_poly.type
_entity_poly.pdbx_seq_one_letter_code
_entity_poly.pdbx_strand_id
1 'polypeptide(L)' 'MVVLPLIWLATAIGIYIAALRSGMTAVKWALAAVFTGPLVLPLFSSHKRLTLYKAHGRSAVLFRP' A
#
# COMPACT_ATOMS: atom_id res chain seq x y z
N MET A 1 -16.43 -16.21 -13.40
CA MET A 1 -16.82 -14.78 -13.34
C MET A 1 -16.79 -14.18 -11.93
N VAL A 2 -17.04 -14.94 -10.85
CA VAL A 2 -17.01 -14.44 -9.45
C VAL A 2 -15.59 -14.32 -8.86
N VAL A 3 -14.62 -15.02 -9.42
CA VAL A 3 -13.24 -15.07 -8.89
C VAL A 3 -12.54 -13.71 -8.96
N LEU A 4 -12.77 -12.94 -10.03
CA LEU A 4 -12.12 -11.65 -10.26
C LEU A 4 -12.47 -10.61 -9.17
N PRO A 5 -13.77 -10.34 -8.86
CA PRO A 5 -14.12 -9.42 -7.78
C PRO A 5 -13.69 -9.93 -6.40
N LEU A 6 -13.65 -11.25 -6.19
CA LEU A 6 -13.16 -11.84 -4.95
C LEU A 6 -11.67 -11.52 -4.72
N ILE A 7 -10.84 -11.60 -5.79
CA ILE A 7 -9.43 -11.24 -5.74
C ILE A 7 -9.26 -9.75 -5.44
N TRP A 8 -10.06 -8.89 -6.08
CA TRP A 8 -10.02 -7.45 -5.79
C TRP A 8 -10.41 -7.13 -4.35
N LEU A 9 -11.47 -7.75 -3.82
CA LEU A 9 -11.87 -7.56 -2.42
C LEU A 9 -10.79 -8.05 -1.45
N ALA A 10 -10.24 -9.25 -1.67
CA ALA A 10 -9.19 -9.83 -0.84
C ALA A 10 -7.94 -8.94 -0.85
N THR A 11 -7.57 -8.41 -2.02
CA THR A 11 -6.46 -7.47 -2.17
C THR A 11 -6.74 -6.17 -1.42
N ALA A 12 -7.94 -5.59 -1.55
CA ALA A 12 -8.30 -4.35 -0.87
C ALA A 12 -8.28 -4.51 0.66
N ILE A 13 -8.80 -5.62 1.18
CA ILE A 13 -8.77 -5.95 2.62
C ILE A 13 -7.33 -6.12 3.10
N GLY A 14 -6.52 -6.89 2.36
CA GLY A 14 -5.11 -7.11 2.69
C GLY A 14 -4.31 -5.80 2.74
N ILE A 15 -4.54 -4.92 1.76
CA ILE A 15 -3.89 -3.60 1.70
C ILE A 15 -4.39 -2.68 2.81
N TYR A 16 -5.68 -2.71 3.14
CA TYR A 16 -6.22 -1.94 4.27
C TYR A 16 -5.55 -2.31 5.59
N ILE A 17 -5.48 -3.61 5.91
CA ILE A 17 -4.84 -4.11 7.13
C ILE A 17 -3.34 -3.78 7.13
N ALA A 18 -2.66 -3.99 6.00
CA ALA A 18 -1.25 -3.69 5.88
C ALA A 18 -0.97 -2.18 6.06
N ALA A 19 -1.82 -1.32 5.53
CA ALA A 19 -1.71 0.13 5.62
C ALA A 19 -1.90 0.62 7.06
N LEU A 20 -2.92 0.12 7.77
CA LEU A 20 -3.15 0.41 9.19
C LEU A 20 -1.93 0.03 10.03
N ARG A 21 -1.39 -1.18 9.81
CA ARG A 21 -0.22 -1.67 10.56
C ARG A 21 1.04 -0.82 10.34
N SER A 22 1.18 -0.20 9.16
CA SER A 22 2.31 0.67 8.84
C SER A 22 2.08 2.16 9.14
N GLY A 23 0.96 2.53 9.78
CA GLY A 23 0.65 3.94 10.07
C GLY A 23 0.35 4.78 8.83
N MET A 24 -0.15 4.14 7.77
CA MET A 24 -0.50 4.79 6.50
C MET A 24 -2.00 5.07 6.43
N THR A 25 -2.41 5.95 5.50
CA THR A 25 -3.83 6.28 5.26
C THR A 25 -4.57 5.11 4.62
N ALA A 26 -5.05 4.18 5.44
CA ALA A 26 -5.61 2.90 5.01
C ALA A 26 -6.80 3.01 4.05
N VAL A 27 -7.72 3.96 4.29
CA VAL A 27 -8.90 4.18 3.43
C VAL A 27 -8.48 4.57 2.00
N LYS A 28 -7.47 5.43 1.86
CA LYS A 28 -6.97 5.85 0.54
C LYS A 28 -6.38 4.68 -0.25
N TRP A 29 -5.61 3.83 0.43
CA TRP A 29 -4.98 2.67 -0.20
C TRP A 29 -5.98 1.54 -0.50
N ALA A 30 -6.99 1.35 0.35
CA ALA A 30 -8.07 0.41 0.09
C ALA A 30 -8.92 0.84 -1.11
N LEU A 31 -9.31 2.12 -1.20
CA LEU A 31 -10.01 2.65 -2.38
C LEU A 31 -9.17 2.46 -3.64
N ALA A 32 -7.87 2.79 -3.60
CA ALA A 32 -6.99 2.57 -4.74
C ALA A 32 -6.96 1.09 -5.17
N ALA A 33 -6.89 0.16 -4.22
CA ALA A 33 -6.95 -1.29 -4.48
C ALA A 33 -8.29 -1.76 -5.06
N VAL A 34 -9.40 -1.12 -4.69
CA VAL A 34 -10.73 -1.41 -5.26
C VAL A 34 -10.85 -0.90 -6.70
N PHE A 35 -10.13 0.14 -7.12
CA PHE A 35 -10.21 0.64 -8.51
C PHE A 35 -9.13 0.06 -9.43
N THR A 36 -7.96 -0.27 -8.89
CA THR A 36 -6.81 -0.74 -9.67
C THR A 36 -6.44 -2.20 -9.42
N GLY A 37 -7.02 -2.81 -8.38
CA GLY A 37 -6.80 -4.20 -8.05
C GLY A 37 -5.38 -4.49 -7.54
N PRO A 38 -4.81 -5.67 -7.87
CA PRO A 38 -3.48 -6.08 -7.42
C PRO A 38 -2.35 -5.22 -8.01
N LEU A 39 -2.61 -4.42 -9.05
CA LEU A 39 -1.62 -3.53 -9.64
C LEU A 39 -1.18 -2.40 -8.68
N VAL A 40 -1.93 -2.13 -7.62
CA VAL A 40 -1.55 -1.14 -6.61
C VAL A 40 -0.46 -1.66 -5.65
N LEU A 41 -0.24 -2.98 -5.57
CA LEU A 41 0.73 -3.61 -4.68
C LEU A 41 2.16 -3.09 -4.81
N PRO A 42 2.77 -2.97 -6.01
CA PRO A 42 4.13 -2.45 -6.15
C PRO A 42 4.24 -1.00 -5.63
N LEU A 43 3.24 -0.16 -5.92
CA LEU A 43 3.21 1.22 -5.44
C LEU A 43 3.03 1.28 -3.91
N PHE A 44 2.13 0.47 -3.37
CA PHE A 44 1.88 0.35 -1.93
C PHE A 44 3.14 -0.11 -1.19
N SER A 45 3.83 -1.13 -1.69
CA SER A 45 5.06 -1.66 -1.07
C SER A 45 6.17 -0.61 -1.02
N SER A 46 6.33 0.17 -2.10
CA SER A 46 7.31 1.26 -2.18
C SER A 46 6.97 2.38 -1.21
N HIS A 47 5.71 2.81 -1.15
CA HIS A 47 5.27 3.85 -0.22
C HIS A 47 5.39 3.38 1.24
N LYS A 48 5.03 2.12 1.54
CA LYS A 48 5.19 1.51 2.87
C LYS A 48 6.64 1.54 3.32
N ARG A 49 7.57 1.15 2.44
CA ARG A 49 9.01 1.20 2.71
C ARG A 49 9.48 2.63 3.01
N LEU A 50 9.04 3.62 2.23
CA LEU A 50 9.35 5.03 2.47
C LEU A 50 8.80 5.53 3.81
N THR A 51 7.55 5.20 4.15
CA THR A 51 6.94 5.58 5.43
C THR A 51 7.70 4.99 6.61
N LEU A 52 8.09 3.72 6.52
CA LEU A 52 8.90 3.09 7.57
C LEU A 52 10.28 3.75 7.69
N TYR A 53 10.96 4.08 6.59
CA TYR A 53 12.24 4.79 6.67
C TYR A 53 12.10 6.18 7.31
N LYS A 54 11.07 6.94 6.91
CA LYS A 54 10.74 8.23 7.52
C LYS A 54 10.50 8.10 9.02
N ALA A 55 9.74 7.10 9.45
CA ALA A 55 9.44 6.84 10.86
C ALA A 55 10.71 6.48 11.67
N HIS A 56 11.67 5.77 11.08
CA HIS A 56 12.94 5.44 11.72
C HIS A 56 13.93 6.61 11.76
N GLY A 57 13.57 7.81 11.29
CA GLY A 57 14.50 8.94 11.20
C GLY A 57 15.64 8.72 10.19
N ARG A 58 15.59 7.63 9.42
CA ARG A 58 16.40 7.47 8.22
C ARG A 58 15.83 8.46 7.21
N SER A 59 16.38 9.66 7.23
CA SER A 59 16.42 10.57 6.10
C SER A 59 17.07 9.83 4.94
N ALA A 60 16.31 8.92 4.32
CA ALA A 60 16.61 8.39 3.00
C ALA A 60 16.37 9.57 2.06
N VAL A 61 17.35 10.47 2.09
CA VAL A 61 17.61 11.50 1.11
C VAL A 61 17.60 10.76 -0.21
N LEU A 62 16.50 10.98 -0.92
CA LEU A 62 16.41 10.95 -2.36
C LEU A 62 17.77 11.39 -2.93
N PHE A 63 18.52 10.45 -3.52
CA PHE A 63 19.74 10.69 -4.30
C PHE A 63 20.74 11.68 -3.65
N ARG A 64 21.74 11.16 -2.91
CA ARG A 64 23.02 11.88 -2.86
C ARG A 64 23.75 11.58 -4.17
N PRO A 65 24.11 12.60 -4.98
CA PRO A 65 24.88 12.41 -6.21
C PRO A 65 26.24 11.78 -5.93
#